data_AF-A0A2Z4V422-F1
#
_entry.id   AF-A0A2Z4V422-F1
#
_cell.length_a   1.000
_cell.length_b   1.000
_cell.length_c   1.000
_cell.angle_alpha   90.00
_cell.angle_beta   90.00
_cell.angle_gamma   90.00
#
_symmetry.space_group_name_H-M   'P 1'
#
loop_
_entity.id
_entity.type
_entity.pdbx_description
1 polymer ?
#
loop_
_entity_poly.entity_id
_entity_poly.type
_entity_poly.pdbx_seq_one_letter_code
_entity_poly.pdbx_strand_id
1 'polypeptide(L)'
;MFTLPIGENARLRPLEPSHAREFLAHMDRARPSVDPWIPWATFSTDLPSATAVLQRYADRQAADGARIYGIWLDGTLVGGVMFTQFDAAAGVCEIGCWLEAAGEGRGLVTRACRELIGWAFGERGMSRVEWWVSSGNTRSVEAARRLGMTRDGVLRQRTSYRGVRHDTEIWSVLSEEWSPAADAKTDAKTDEKADEKADAATGEVPAEAAHRVAKAELDRLMRTFLGAFANTGGGRPNLEAVREVFIPQGTIIKNVGGEPVVYDLDAFVEPREKILTDGTLTEFSEWEVSERTEVFGTVAHRFSEYGKSGFLDGEWFEGSGRKTTQFVRTPAGWRMSAMAWDDV
;
A
#
# COMPACT_ATOMS: atom_id res chain seq x y z
N MET A 1 21.62 24.78 -1.12
CA MET A 1 21.14 23.56 -0.45
C MET A 1 19.67 23.41 -0.74
N PHE A 2 19.21 22.23 -1.14
CA PHE A 2 17.80 21.98 -1.45
C PHE A 2 17.03 21.71 -0.14
N THR A 3 15.82 22.26 -0.04
CA THR A 3 14.93 22.07 1.11
C THR A 3 13.53 21.81 0.60
N LEU A 4 12.78 20.92 1.25
CA LEU A 4 11.42 20.57 0.84
C LEU A 4 10.40 21.13 1.85
N PRO A 5 9.42 21.93 1.43
CA PRO A 5 8.32 22.35 2.29
C PRO A 5 7.46 21.16 2.71
N ILE A 6 7.22 21.02 4.02
CA ILE A 6 6.33 19.99 4.60
C ILE A 6 5.28 20.61 5.54
N GLY A 7 4.95 21.89 5.30
CA GLY A 7 4.01 22.68 6.09
C GLY A 7 4.37 24.18 6.07
N GLU A 8 3.47 25.01 6.62
CA GLU A 8 3.55 26.48 6.56
C GLU A 8 4.92 27.02 7.00
N ASN A 9 5.46 26.56 8.12
CA ASN A 9 6.80 26.90 8.60
C ASN A 9 7.73 25.69 8.79
N ALA A 10 7.39 24.57 8.15
CA ALA A 10 8.13 23.33 8.30
C ALA A 10 8.89 22.98 7.01
N ARG A 11 10.16 22.57 7.16
CA ARG A 11 11.04 22.17 6.06
C ARG A 11 11.73 20.85 6.37
N LEU A 12 11.83 19.98 5.38
CA LEU A 12 12.66 18.79 5.39
C LEU A 12 14.00 19.11 4.72
N ARG A 13 15.11 18.78 5.38
CA ARG A 13 16.48 19.08 4.90
C ARG A 13 17.44 17.93 5.23
N PRO A 14 18.44 17.61 4.38
CA PRO A 14 19.50 16.69 4.77
C PRO A 14 20.19 17.13 6.07
N LEU A 15 20.48 16.19 6.97
CA LEU A 15 21.35 16.46 8.11
C LEU A 15 22.80 16.12 7.76
N GLU A 16 23.65 17.14 7.74
CA GLU A 16 25.07 17.04 7.46
C GLU A 16 25.89 17.12 8.76
N PRO A 17 27.15 16.65 8.78
CA PRO A 17 28.03 16.77 9.95
C PRO A 17 28.17 18.21 10.49
N SER A 18 28.06 19.22 9.62
CA SER A 18 28.05 20.64 9.99
C SER A 18 26.90 21.02 10.93
N HIS A 19 25.80 20.26 10.94
CA HIS A 19 24.65 20.47 11.82
C HIS A 19 24.80 19.82 13.20
N ALA A 20 25.94 19.18 13.53
CA ALA A 20 26.10 18.38 14.74
C ALA A 20 25.76 19.11 16.05
N ARG A 21 26.02 20.43 16.14
CA ARG A 21 25.65 21.23 17.31
C ARG A 21 24.14 21.34 17.50
N GLU A 22 23.41 21.65 16.43
CA GLU A 22 21.94 21.72 16.49
C GLU A 22 21.33 20.32 16.68
N PHE A 23 21.90 19.31 16.03
CA PHE A 23 21.49 17.92 16.21
C PHE A 23 21.64 17.48 17.68
N LEU A 24 22.77 17.79 18.33
CA LEU A 24 22.96 17.51 19.76
C LEU A 24 21.95 18.25 20.63
N ALA A 25 21.77 19.56 20.41
CA ALA A 25 20.80 20.36 21.17
C ALA A 25 19.38 19.81 21.05
N HIS A 26 19.00 19.36 19.85
CA HIS A 26 17.74 18.67 19.61
C HIS A 26 17.68 17.30 20.31
N MET A 27 18.74 16.49 20.26
CA MET A 27 18.79 15.20 20.98
C MET A 27 18.57 15.37 22.49
N ASP A 28 19.09 16.44 23.09
CA ASP A 28 18.86 16.73 24.50
C ASP A 28 17.39 17.08 24.80
N ARG A 29 16.72 17.83 23.91
CA ARG A 29 15.27 18.12 24.01
C ARG A 29 14.41 16.86 23.80
N ALA A 30 14.80 16.00 22.87
CA ALA A 30 14.03 14.83 22.45
C ALA A 30 14.29 13.58 23.32
N ARG A 31 15.37 13.55 24.11
CA ARG A 31 15.80 12.37 24.89
C ARG A 31 14.68 11.71 25.70
N PRO A 32 13.80 12.45 26.41
CA PRO A 32 12.72 11.83 27.17
C PRO A 32 11.69 11.09 26.32
N SER A 33 11.44 11.54 25.08
CA SER A 33 10.41 10.96 24.20
C SER A 33 10.95 9.86 23.29
N VAL A 34 12.24 9.89 22.94
CA VAL A 34 12.82 9.00 21.93
C VAL A 34 13.47 7.74 22.51
N ASP A 35 14.14 7.87 23.65
CA ASP A 35 14.94 6.77 24.20
C ASP A 35 14.17 5.64 24.92
N PRO A 36 12.85 5.63 25.21
CA PRO A 36 12.25 4.48 25.91
C PRO A 36 12.33 3.16 25.14
N TRP A 37 12.43 3.20 23.80
CA TRP A 37 12.21 2.03 22.93
C TRP A 37 13.44 1.64 22.10
N ILE A 38 14.28 2.60 21.73
CA ILE A 38 15.48 2.40 20.92
C ILE A 38 16.60 3.35 21.38
N PRO A 39 17.90 2.99 21.26
CA PRO A 39 19.03 3.78 21.73
C PRO A 39 19.35 5.03 20.87
N TRP A 40 18.37 5.65 20.22
CA TRP A 40 18.64 6.67 19.21
C TRP A 40 19.32 7.92 19.78
N ALA A 41 18.78 8.54 20.84
CA ALA A 41 19.43 9.69 21.47
C ALA A 41 20.63 9.27 22.34
N THR A 42 20.68 8.00 22.77
CA THR A 42 21.83 7.44 23.50
C THR A 42 23.12 7.47 22.66
N PHE A 43 23.04 7.46 21.33
CA PHE A 43 24.21 7.60 20.45
C PHE A 43 24.76 9.02 20.33
N SER A 44 24.12 10.03 20.93
CA SER A 44 24.51 11.43 20.81
C SER A 44 24.36 12.13 22.16
N THR A 45 25.46 12.13 22.92
CA THR A 45 25.54 12.69 24.28
C THR A 45 26.51 13.88 24.38
N ASP A 46 27.31 14.09 23.34
CA ASP A 46 28.26 15.19 23.21
C ASP A 46 28.47 15.55 21.73
N LEU A 47 29.19 16.63 21.46
CA LEU A 47 29.40 17.10 20.09
C LEU A 47 30.17 16.08 19.23
N PRO A 48 31.24 15.42 19.71
CA PRO A 48 31.92 14.37 18.94
C PRO A 48 31.01 13.21 18.55
N SER A 49 30.20 12.67 19.48
CA SER A 49 29.27 11.56 19.21
C SER A 49 28.14 11.97 18.25
N ALA A 50 27.57 13.16 18.43
CA ALA A 50 26.60 13.73 17.48
C ALA A 50 27.20 13.88 16.08
N THR A 51 28.45 14.36 15.98
CA THR A 51 29.17 14.50 14.72
C THR A 51 29.42 13.14 14.08
N ALA A 52 29.81 12.14 14.86
CA ALA A 52 30.04 10.77 14.38
C ALA A 52 28.75 10.12 13.85
N VAL A 53 27.59 10.36 14.47
CA VAL A 53 26.30 9.88 13.95
C VAL A 53 25.99 10.47 12.58
N LEU A 54 26.12 11.79 12.43
CA LEU A 54 25.85 12.46 11.16
C LEU A 54 26.89 12.09 10.08
N GLN A 55 28.16 11.95 10.45
CA GLN A 55 29.21 11.49 9.54
C GLN A 55 28.93 10.07 9.03
N ARG A 56 28.53 9.15 9.93
CA ARG A 56 28.17 7.78 9.54
C ARG A 56 27.03 7.77 8.52
N TYR A 57 26.01 8.62 8.69
CA TYR A 57 24.94 8.71 7.70
C TYR A 57 25.38 9.38 6.40
N ALA A 58 26.27 10.37 6.46
CA ALA A 58 26.85 10.98 5.25
C ALA A 58 27.65 9.94 4.43
N ASP A 59 28.48 9.14 5.09
CA ASP A 59 29.27 8.07 4.46
C ASP A 59 28.35 6.98 3.88
N ARG A 60 27.34 6.55 4.65
CA ARG A 60 26.37 5.57 4.16
C ARG A 60 25.50 6.11 3.03
N GLN A 61 25.19 7.40 3.01
CA GLN A 61 24.47 8.04 1.90
C GLN A 61 25.34 8.07 0.64
N ALA A 62 26.63 8.36 0.76
CA ALA A 62 27.57 8.29 -0.35
C ALA A 62 27.69 6.86 -0.91
N ALA A 63 27.58 5.85 -0.04
CA ALA A 63 27.51 4.43 -0.42
C ALA A 63 26.10 3.93 -0.78
N ASP A 64 25.12 4.83 -0.93
CA ASP A 64 23.71 4.53 -1.23
C ASP A 64 22.98 3.62 -0.21
N GLY A 65 23.52 3.43 0.99
CA GLY A 65 23.04 2.45 1.97
C GLY A 65 22.16 2.98 3.10
N ALA A 66 22.10 4.29 3.33
CA ALA A 66 21.24 4.94 4.33
C ALA A 66 21.23 6.47 4.14
N ARG A 67 20.24 7.18 4.68
CA ARG A 67 20.11 8.65 4.55
C ARG A 67 19.40 9.22 5.77
N ILE A 68 19.72 10.46 6.17
CA ILE A 68 19.09 11.12 7.31
C ILE A 68 18.68 12.56 6.98
N TYR A 69 17.47 12.92 7.38
CA TYR A 69 16.86 14.21 7.13
C TYR A 69 16.27 14.79 8.41
N GLY A 70 16.44 16.10 8.59
CA GLY A 70 15.91 16.86 9.71
C GLY A 70 14.60 17.53 9.35
N ILE A 71 13.66 17.51 10.28
CA ILE A 71 12.42 18.27 10.26
C ILE A 71 12.68 19.58 10.99
N TRP A 72 12.68 20.69 10.26
CA TRP A 72 12.94 22.03 10.77
C TRP A 72 11.63 22.80 10.88
N LEU A 73 11.28 23.29 12.07
CA LEU A 73 10.11 24.12 12.33
C LEU A 73 10.60 25.49 12.81
N ASP A 74 10.19 26.56 12.11
CA ASP A 74 10.61 27.93 12.43
C ASP A 74 12.15 28.08 12.57
N GLY A 75 12.89 27.35 11.74
CA GLY A 75 14.36 27.35 11.73
C GLY A 75 15.04 26.50 12.81
N THR A 76 14.27 25.83 13.67
CA THR A 76 14.79 24.94 14.74
C THR A 76 14.60 23.47 14.36
N LEU A 77 15.56 22.61 14.64
CA LEU A 77 15.41 21.18 14.40
C LEU A 77 14.49 20.57 15.47
N VAL A 78 13.38 19.97 15.05
CA VAL A 78 12.37 19.39 15.98
C VAL A 78 12.20 17.87 15.82
N GLY A 79 12.93 17.26 14.90
CA GLY A 79 12.87 15.83 14.66
C GLY A 79 13.55 15.45 13.36
N GLY A 80 13.25 14.26 12.88
CA GLY A 80 13.72 13.83 11.58
C GLY A 80 13.18 12.49 11.13
N VAL A 81 13.51 12.18 9.89
CA VAL A 81 13.21 10.92 9.23
C VAL A 81 14.47 10.42 8.54
N MET A 82 14.58 9.11 8.38
CA MET A 82 15.78 8.50 7.82
C MET A 82 15.41 7.25 7.02
N PHE A 83 16.22 6.94 6.02
CA PHE A 83 16.37 5.55 5.60
C PHE A 83 17.45 4.92 6.49
N THR A 84 17.07 4.05 7.42
CA THR A 84 18.02 3.33 8.28
C THR A 84 18.83 2.31 7.48
N GLN A 85 18.19 1.72 6.47
CA GLN A 85 18.73 0.81 5.48
C GLN A 85 18.16 1.17 4.11
N PHE A 86 18.99 1.09 3.08
CA PHE A 86 18.60 1.32 1.70
C PHE A 86 19.32 0.28 0.82
N ASP A 87 18.60 -0.76 0.41
CA ASP A 87 19.13 -1.83 -0.44
C ASP A 87 18.49 -1.73 -1.82
N ALA A 88 19.14 -0.94 -2.68
CA ALA A 88 18.66 -0.73 -4.04
C ALA A 88 18.70 -2.01 -4.89
N ALA A 89 19.60 -2.96 -4.58
CA ALA A 89 19.71 -4.21 -5.32
C ALA A 89 18.55 -5.16 -4.96
N ALA A 90 18.14 -5.20 -3.69
CA ALA A 90 16.98 -5.96 -3.25
C ALA A 90 15.64 -5.22 -3.51
N GLY A 91 15.68 -3.91 -3.78
CA GLY A 91 14.49 -3.08 -3.94
C GLY A 91 13.76 -2.83 -2.61
N VAL A 92 14.48 -2.88 -1.48
CA VAL A 92 13.91 -2.74 -0.14
C VAL A 92 14.63 -1.63 0.63
N CYS A 93 13.87 -0.79 1.32
CA CYS A 93 14.44 0.17 2.25
C CYS A 93 13.61 0.24 3.54
N GLU A 94 14.21 0.72 4.62
CA GLU A 94 13.55 0.86 5.92
C GLU A 94 13.53 2.34 6.29
N ILE A 95 12.36 2.85 6.68
CA ILE A 95 12.21 4.21 7.19
C ILE A 95 12.10 4.20 8.72
N GLY A 96 12.81 5.14 9.34
CA GLY A 96 12.67 5.48 10.76
C GLY A 96 12.36 6.96 10.94
N CYS A 97 11.80 7.31 12.10
CA CYS A 97 11.54 8.69 12.48
C CYS A 97 11.79 8.95 13.97
N TRP A 98 11.99 10.22 14.32
CA TRP A 98 11.96 10.69 15.70
C TRP A 98 11.45 12.13 15.75
N LEU A 99 10.92 12.54 16.90
CA LEU A 99 10.31 13.86 17.09
C LEU A 99 10.40 14.29 18.56
N GLU A 100 10.67 15.57 18.79
CA GLU A 100 10.52 16.18 20.12
C GLU A 100 9.10 16.69 20.34
N ALA A 101 8.74 16.96 21.60
CA ALA A 101 7.39 17.39 21.98
C ALA A 101 6.88 18.63 21.20
N ALA A 102 7.76 19.59 20.88
CA ALA A 102 7.38 20.80 20.12
C ALA A 102 6.89 20.51 18.70
N GLY A 103 7.31 19.38 18.11
CA GLY A 103 6.89 18.93 16.79
C GLY A 103 5.61 18.09 16.77
N GLU A 104 5.16 17.59 17.93
CA GLU A 104 4.00 16.70 18.03
C GLU A 104 2.68 17.39 17.62
N GLY A 105 1.69 16.60 17.18
CA GLY A 105 0.36 17.11 16.81
C GLY A 105 0.27 17.86 15.48
N ARG A 106 1.39 18.01 14.75
CA ARG A 106 1.47 18.81 13.51
C ARG A 106 1.55 17.98 12.22
N GLY A 107 1.46 16.65 12.31
CA GLY A 107 1.57 15.74 11.16
C GLY A 107 2.92 15.79 10.42
N LEU A 108 3.98 16.31 11.06
CA LEU A 108 5.28 16.55 10.40
C LEU A 108 5.97 15.24 9.99
N VAL A 109 5.99 14.25 10.87
CA VAL A 109 6.58 12.92 10.59
C VAL A 109 5.88 12.27 9.42
N THR A 110 4.54 12.22 9.42
CA THR A 110 3.76 11.63 8.33
C THR A 110 4.12 12.28 7.01
N ARG A 111 4.00 13.60 6.89
CA ARG A 111 4.35 14.33 5.66
C ARG A 111 5.78 14.05 5.20
N ALA A 112 6.77 14.14 6.11
CA ALA A 112 8.16 13.86 5.79
C ALA A 112 8.39 12.42 5.32
N CYS A 113 7.77 11.43 5.96
CA CYS A 113 7.84 10.04 5.55
C CYS A 113 7.18 9.80 4.19
N ARG A 114 6.04 10.45 3.88
CA ARG A 114 5.40 10.33 2.55
C ARG A 114 6.33 10.81 1.43
N GLU A 115 7.08 11.88 1.66
CA GLU A 115 8.09 12.38 0.70
C GLU A 115 9.21 11.36 0.47
N LEU A 116 9.73 10.75 1.55
CA LEU A 116 10.73 9.69 1.44
C LEU A 116 10.18 8.47 0.68
N ILE A 117 8.98 8.00 1.04
CA ILE A 117 8.34 6.84 0.38
C ILE A 117 8.09 7.14 -1.10
N GLY A 118 7.53 8.32 -1.42
CA GLY A 118 7.29 8.76 -2.78
C GLY A 118 8.57 8.80 -3.62
N TRP A 119 9.66 9.32 -3.05
CA TRP A 119 10.98 9.29 -3.69
C TRP A 119 11.54 7.87 -3.85
N ALA A 120 11.42 7.02 -2.82
CA ALA A 120 11.89 5.65 -2.86
C ALA A 120 11.21 4.84 -3.97
N PHE A 121 9.89 4.98 -4.13
CA PHE A 121 9.14 4.28 -5.18
C PHE A 121 9.27 4.94 -6.54
N GLY A 122 9.09 6.26 -6.64
CA GLY A 122 9.05 6.97 -7.90
C GLY A 122 10.42 7.15 -8.55
N GLU A 123 11.39 7.68 -7.80
CA GLU A 123 12.71 8.03 -8.33
C GLU A 123 13.71 6.88 -8.22
N ARG A 124 13.60 6.08 -7.16
CA ARG A 124 14.57 5.01 -6.89
C ARG A 124 14.10 3.62 -7.32
N GLY A 125 12.83 3.46 -7.68
CA GLY A 125 12.29 2.17 -8.11
C GLY A 125 12.35 1.08 -7.02
N MET A 126 12.29 1.47 -5.74
CA MET A 126 12.14 0.48 -4.66
C MET A 126 10.79 -0.24 -4.83
N SER A 127 10.73 -1.50 -4.40
CA SER A 127 9.49 -2.30 -4.41
C SER A 127 8.81 -2.29 -3.05
N ARG A 128 9.57 -2.08 -1.97
CA ARG A 128 9.09 -2.21 -0.60
C ARG A 128 9.76 -1.20 0.33
N VAL A 129 8.95 -0.55 1.15
CA VAL A 129 9.40 0.26 2.28
C VAL A 129 8.94 -0.39 3.57
N GLU A 130 9.87 -0.61 4.49
CA GLU A 130 9.62 -1.22 5.79
C GLU A 130 9.65 -0.19 6.92
N TRP A 131 9.01 -0.54 8.02
CA TRP A 131 9.02 0.20 9.28
C TRP A 131 9.09 -0.78 10.44
N TRP A 132 10.19 -0.71 11.19
CA TRP A 132 10.46 -1.62 12.29
C TRP A 132 10.29 -0.89 13.61
N VAL A 133 9.42 -1.41 14.47
CA VAL A 133 9.01 -0.71 15.68
C VAL A 133 8.82 -1.66 16.85
N SER A 134 9.27 -1.27 18.04
CA SER A 134 8.94 -2.02 19.26
C SER A 134 7.43 -2.01 19.48
N SER A 135 6.81 -3.17 19.76
CA SER A 135 5.36 -3.29 19.97
C SER A 135 4.80 -2.38 21.07
N GLY A 136 5.63 -1.99 22.06
CA GLY A 136 5.24 -1.04 23.11
C GLY A 136 5.22 0.42 22.67
N ASN A 137 5.85 0.76 21.54
CA ASN A 137 5.92 2.12 21.01
C ASN A 137 4.67 2.45 20.18
N THR A 138 3.54 2.64 20.87
CA THR A 138 2.24 2.91 20.25
C THR A 138 2.26 4.11 19.31
N ARG A 139 3.03 5.16 19.61
CA ARG A 139 3.14 6.35 18.73
C ARG A 139 3.76 6.02 17.38
N SER A 140 4.81 5.21 17.37
CA SER A 140 5.48 4.81 16.12
C SER A 140 4.65 3.76 15.35
N VAL A 141 3.95 2.87 16.05
CA VAL A 141 2.97 1.95 15.42
C VAL A 141 1.85 2.75 14.72
N GLU A 142 1.31 3.78 15.37
CA GLU A 142 0.32 4.68 14.74
C GLU A 142 0.90 5.50 13.59
N ALA A 143 2.21 5.78 13.57
CA ALA A 143 2.84 6.43 12.42
C ALA A 143 2.84 5.50 11.20
N ALA A 144 3.22 4.22 11.36
CA ALA A 144 3.16 3.21 10.31
C ALA A 144 1.72 3.05 9.76
N ARG A 145 0.72 2.96 10.64
CA ARG A 145 -0.70 2.89 10.24
C ARG A 145 -1.14 4.09 9.42
N ARG A 146 -0.80 5.32 9.84
CA ARG A 146 -1.14 6.55 9.09
C ARG A 146 -0.46 6.63 7.73
N LEU A 147 0.67 5.95 7.55
CA LEU A 147 1.35 5.83 6.26
C LEU A 147 0.72 4.76 5.35
N GLY A 148 -0.36 4.09 5.79
CA GLY A 148 -1.01 3.04 5.03
C GLY A 148 -0.22 1.74 4.98
N MET A 149 0.72 1.54 5.92
CA MET A 149 1.50 0.32 5.99
C MET A 149 0.68 -0.84 6.59
N THR A 150 0.94 -2.04 6.09
CA THR A 150 0.41 -3.31 6.59
C THR A 150 1.40 -3.93 7.58
N ARG A 151 0.87 -4.55 8.66
CA ARG A 151 1.72 -5.28 9.61
C ARG A 151 1.99 -6.69 9.09
N ASP A 152 3.23 -6.95 8.69
CA ASP A 152 3.65 -8.24 8.18
C ASP A 152 3.82 -9.29 9.28
N GLY A 153 4.20 -8.86 10.49
CA GLY A 153 4.37 -9.78 11.60
C GLY A 153 4.98 -9.18 12.85
N VAL A 154 5.17 -10.04 13.85
CA VAL A 154 5.79 -9.70 15.13
C VAL A 154 6.94 -10.66 15.41
N LEU A 155 8.13 -10.10 15.56
CA LEU A 155 9.31 -10.83 16.01
C LEU A 155 9.41 -10.77 17.54
N ARG A 156 9.11 -11.89 18.19
CA ARG A 156 9.14 -12.01 19.65
C ARG A 156 10.55 -11.81 20.21
N GLN A 157 10.69 -10.98 21.24
CA GLN A 157 11.94 -10.71 21.98
C GLN A 157 13.14 -10.32 21.09
N ARG A 158 12.88 -9.73 19.92
CA ARG A 158 13.92 -9.40 18.94
C ARG A 158 14.91 -8.35 19.46
N THR A 159 14.39 -7.28 20.05
CA THR A 159 15.21 -6.11 20.41
C THR A 159 15.50 -6.10 21.90
N SER A 160 16.77 -5.94 22.28
CA SER A 160 17.16 -5.77 23.69
C SER A 160 17.50 -4.31 23.93
N TYR A 161 16.84 -3.68 24.90
CA TYR A 161 17.17 -2.32 25.32
C TYR A 161 16.96 -2.15 26.82
N ARG A 162 17.92 -1.53 27.51
CA ARG A 162 17.92 -1.36 28.99
C ARG A 162 17.65 -2.65 29.77
N GLY A 163 18.18 -3.77 29.30
CA GLY A 163 18.02 -5.08 29.95
C GLY A 163 16.65 -5.73 29.75
N VAL A 164 15.75 -5.12 28.98
CA VAL A 164 14.43 -5.65 28.65
C VAL A 164 14.42 -6.09 27.18
N ARG A 165 13.90 -7.28 26.93
CA ARG A 165 13.63 -7.78 25.58
C ARG A 165 12.24 -7.34 25.14
N HIS A 166 12.16 -6.71 23.99
CA HIS A 166 10.93 -6.22 23.39
C HIS A 166 10.62 -6.96 22.10
N ASP A 167 9.33 -7.22 21.89
CA ASP A 167 8.80 -7.63 20.60
C ASP A 167 8.95 -6.48 19.60
N THR A 168 9.19 -6.83 18.34
CA THR A 168 9.33 -5.88 17.23
C THR A 168 8.31 -6.20 16.16
N GLU A 169 7.43 -5.25 15.89
CA GLU A 169 6.50 -5.32 14.77
C GLU A 169 7.22 -4.88 13.50
N ILE A 170 7.00 -5.63 12.43
CA ILE A 170 7.44 -5.27 11.08
C ILE A 170 6.21 -4.83 10.32
N TRP A 171 6.29 -3.62 9.81
CA TRP A 171 5.28 -3.01 8.96
C TRP A 171 5.89 -2.74 7.60
N SER A 172 5.08 -2.77 6.55
CA SER A 172 5.55 -2.46 5.21
C SER A 172 4.47 -1.82 4.35
N VAL A 173 4.91 -1.13 3.31
CA VAL A 173 4.08 -0.75 2.17
C VAL A 173 4.82 -1.14 0.90
N LEU A 174 4.09 -1.68 -0.06
CA LEU A 174 4.61 -2.03 -1.38
C LEU A 174 4.42 -0.87 -2.35
N SER A 175 5.27 -0.79 -3.37
CA SER A 175 5.20 0.28 -4.37
C SER A 175 3.84 0.32 -5.10
N GLU A 176 3.21 -0.83 -5.32
CA GLU A 176 1.86 -0.97 -5.89
C GLU A 176 0.71 -0.50 -4.98
N GLU A 177 0.91 -0.53 -3.66
CA GLU A 177 -0.07 -0.08 -2.67
C GLU A 177 0.01 1.44 -2.45
N TRP A 178 1.14 2.04 -2.83
CA TRP A 178 1.41 3.44 -2.56
C TRP A 178 0.66 4.38 -3.51
N SER A 179 -0.35 5.07 -2.96
CA SER A 179 -1.01 6.19 -3.63
C SER A 179 -0.46 7.53 -3.14
N PRO A 180 0.20 8.33 -4.00
CA PRO A 180 0.69 9.67 -3.62
C PRO A 180 -0.43 10.62 -3.15
N ALA A 181 -1.67 10.37 -3.56
CA ALA A 181 -2.81 11.31 -3.45
C ALA A 181 -3.70 11.18 -2.20
N ALA A 182 -3.34 10.37 -1.19
CA ALA A 182 -4.23 10.10 -0.05
C ALA A 182 -4.55 11.33 0.84
N ASP A 183 -3.79 12.44 0.73
CA ASP A 183 -3.97 13.63 1.57
C ASP A 183 -4.96 14.67 1.01
N ALA A 184 -5.53 14.48 -0.19
CA ALA A 184 -6.46 15.45 -0.80
C ALA A 184 -7.95 15.21 -0.44
N LYS A 185 -8.30 14.07 0.20
CA LYS A 185 -9.71 13.69 0.42
C LYS A 185 -10.34 14.17 1.71
N THR A 186 -9.64 14.94 2.54
CA THR A 186 -10.23 15.45 3.79
C THR A 186 -10.70 16.91 3.71
N ASP A 187 -10.31 17.71 2.70
CA ASP A 187 -10.63 19.15 2.67
C ASP A 187 -11.11 19.73 1.31
N ALA A 188 -11.44 18.92 0.30
CA ALA A 188 -11.86 19.46 -1.01
C ALA A 188 -13.19 18.89 -1.51
N LYS A 189 -14.30 19.38 -0.94
CA LYS A 189 -15.55 19.57 -1.68
C LYS A 189 -15.54 21.00 -2.22
N THR A 190 -14.96 21.21 -3.40
CA THR A 190 -15.41 22.23 -4.37
C THR A 190 -14.61 22.11 -5.66
N ASP A 191 -15.35 22.25 -6.75
CA ASP A 191 -14.93 22.70 -8.07
C ASP A 191 -14.37 21.65 -9.06
N GLU A 192 -15.36 21.09 -9.73
CA GLU A 192 -15.36 20.42 -11.01
C GLU A 192 -14.84 21.33 -12.15
N LYS A 193 -14.13 20.69 -13.08
CA LYS A 193 -13.82 21.06 -14.48
C LYS A 193 -12.65 22.01 -14.76
N ALA A 194 -11.63 21.45 -15.39
CA ALA A 194 -11.12 21.98 -16.66
C ALA A 194 -10.51 20.83 -17.50
N ASP A 195 -10.88 20.82 -18.78
CA ASP A 195 -10.35 20.01 -19.87
C ASP A 195 -8.83 20.17 -20.05
N GLU A 196 -8.15 19.17 -20.62
CA GLU A 196 -7.54 19.36 -21.95
C GLU A 196 -7.03 18.07 -22.61
N LYS A 197 -6.95 18.18 -23.95
CA LYS A 197 -6.66 17.19 -24.98
C LYS A 197 -5.17 16.91 -25.21
N ALA A 198 -4.95 15.78 -25.90
CA ALA A 198 -3.88 15.47 -26.85
C ALA A 198 -2.48 15.22 -26.23
N ASP A 199 -1.63 14.32 -26.73
CA ASP A 199 -1.55 13.77 -28.09
C ASP A 199 -0.76 12.45 -28.07
N ALA A 200 -0.87 11.72 -29.18
CA ALA A 200 -0.18 10.46 -29.41
C ALA A 200 1.35 10.65 -29.54
N ALA A 201 2.11 9.86 -28.79
CA ALA A 201 3.49 9.55 -29.12
C ALA A 201 3.74 8.06 -28.88
N THR A 202 3.96 7.36 -29.99
CA THR A 202 4.43 5.99 -30.06
C THR A 202 5.79 5.86 -29.39
N GLY A 203 5.82 5.18 -28.25
CA GLY A 203 7.02 4.69 -27.60
C GLY A 203 6.65 3.41 -26.87
N GLU A 204 7.40 2.32 -27.10
CA GLU A 204 7.16 1.04 -26.43
C GLU A 204 7.05 1.26 -24.92
N VAL A 205 5.90 0.88 -24.36
CA VAL A 205 5.67 0.92 -22.93
C VAL A 205 6.69 -0.03 -22.28
N PRO A 206 7.53 0.44 -21.33
CA PRO A 206 8.44 -0.44 -20.60
C PRO A 206 7.66 -1.66 -20.09
N ALA A 207 8.20 -2.87 -20.22
CA ALA A 207 7.47 -4.11 -19.92
C ALA A 207 6.76 -4.10 -18.55
N GLU A 208 7.37 -3.43 -17.55
CA GLU A 208 6.78 -3.22 -16.22
C GLU A 208 5.63 -2.21 -16.19
N ALA A 209 5.71 -1.12 -16.96
CA ALA A 209 4.60 -0.18 -17.11
C ALA A 209 3.44 -0.81 -17.91
N ALA A 210 3.75 -1.66 -18.90
CA ALA A 210 2.75 -2.42 -19.65
C ALA A 210 2.07 -3.46 -18.76
N HIS A 211 2.85 -4.09 -17.88
CA HIS A 211 2.36 -5.01 -16.86
C HIS A 211 1.45 -4.30 -15.84
N ARG A 212 1.85 -3.13 -15.32
CA ARG A 212 1.03 -2.33 -14.39
C ARG A 212 -0.28 -1.85 -15.03
N VAL A 213 -0.23 -1.37 -16.27
CA VAL A 213 -1.43 -0.94 -17.02
C VAL A 213 -2.35 -2.13 -17.27
N ALA A 214 -1.80 -3.29 -17.66
CA ALA A 214 -2.57 -4.51 -17.80
C ALA A 214 -3.20 -4.90 -16.46
N LYS A 215 -2.44 -4.99 -15.37
CA LYS A 215 -2.95 -5.35 -14.05
C LYS A 215 -4.09 -4.44 -13.58
N ALA A 216 -3.97 -3.13 -13.73
CA ALA A 216 -5.03 -2.19 -13.36
C ALA A 216 -6.33 -2.42 -14.15
N GLU A 217 -6.22 -2.78 -15.44
CA GLU A 217 -7.36 -3.15 -16.27
C GLU A 217 -7.96 -4.49 -15.82
N LEU A 218 -7.13 -5.50 -15.53
CA LEU A 218 -7.57 -6.80 -15.01
C LEU A 218 -8.26 -6.68 -13.64
N ASP A 219 -7.73 -5.83 -12.75
CA ASP A 219 -8.34 -5.51 -11.45
C ASP A 219 -9.73 -4.88 -11.64
N ARG A 220 -9.89 -4.03 -12.66
CA ARG A 220 -11.19 -3.43 -13.01
C ARG A 220 -12.16 -4.51 -13.51
N LEU A 221 -11.73 -5.40 -14.40
CA LEU A 221 -12.56 -6.50 -14.89
C LEU A 221 -13.03 -7.39 -13.73
N MET A 222 -12.14 -7.74 -12.80
CA MET A 222 -12.49 -8.56 -11.63
C MET A 222 -13.48 -7.87 -10.70
N ARG A 223 -13.26 -6.59 -10.38
CA ARG A 223 -14.23 -5.83 -9.57
C ARG A 223 -15.59 -5.73 -10.24
N THR A 224 -15.63 -5.49 -11.55
CA THR A 224 -16.88 -5.45 -12.30
C THR A 224 -17.58 -6.81 -12.28
N PHE A 225 -16.86 -7.91 -12.47
CA PHE A 225 -17.42 -9.25 -12.42
C PHE A 225 -17.98 -9.59 -11.03
N LEU A 226 -17.18 -9.46 -9.96
CA LEU A 226 -17.63 -9.80 -8.60
C LEU A 226 -18.80 -8.90 -8.16
N GLY A 227 -18.75 -7.61 -8.50
CA GLY A 227 -19.81 -6.65 -8.22
C GLY A 227 -21.10 -6.87 -9.02
N ALA A 228 -21.05 -7.59 -10.14
CA ALA A 228 -22.23 -7.84 -11.00
C ALA A 228 -23.37 -8.56 -10.25
N PHE A 229 -23.02 -9.36 -9.25
CA PHE A 229 -23.97 -10.17 -8.48
C PHE A 229 -24.50 -9.47 -7.23
N ALA A 230 -23.92 -8.33 -6.83
CA ALA A 230 -24.27 -7.69 -5.57
C ALA A 230 -25.69 -7.10 -5.60
N ASN A 231 -26.47 -7.32 -4.54
CA ASN A 231 -27.81 -6.76 -4.35
C ASN A 231 -28.04 -6.19 -2.94
N THR A 232 -26.96 -5.74 -2.30
CA THR A 232 -26.98 -5.14 -0.95
C THR A 232 -27.72 -3.81 -0.92
N GLY A 233 -28.37 -3.51 0.21
CA GLY A 233 -29.07 -2.26 0.46
C GLY A 233 -30.20 -1.96 -0.53
N GLY A 234 -30.82 -2.98 -1.11
CA GLY A 234 -31.84 -2.85 -2.16
C GLY A 234 -31.30 -2.48 -3.55
N GLY A 235 -29.99 -2.60 -3.76
CA GLY A 235 -29.36 -2.49 -5.08
C GLY A 235 -29.83 -3.60 -6.02
N ARG A 236 -29.82 -3.33 -7.33
CA ARG A 236 -30.11 -4.34 -8.35
C ARG A 236 -28.81 -4.93 -8.88
N PRO A 237 -28.72 -6.26 -9.06
CA PRO A 237 -27.54 -6.87 -9.69
C PRO A 237 -27.41 -6.37 -11.14
N ASN A 238 -26.18 -6.24 -11.62
CA ASN A 238 -25.86 -5.84 -12.99
C ASN A 238 -25.22 -7.00 -13.75
N LEU A 239 -26.02 -8.01 -14.09
CA LEU A 239 -25.52 -9.23 -14.71
C LEU A 239 -25.13 -9.05 -16.17
N GLU A 240 -25.55 -7.98 -16.83
CA GLU A 240 -25.07 -7.64 -18.18
C GLU A 240 -23.57 -7.36 -18.18
N ALA A 241 -23.02 -6.86 -17.06
CA ALA A 241 -21.59 -6.65 -16.89
C ALA A 241 -20.78 -7.94 -17.08
N VAL A 242 -21.36 -9.12 -16.85
CA VAL A 242 -20.69 -10.41 -17.11
C VAL A 242 -20.38 -10.55 -18.61
N ARG A 243 -21.31 -10.18 -19.50
CA ARG A 243 -21.12 -10.21 -20.95
C ARG A 243 -20.13 -9.15 -21.43
N GLU A 244 -20.05 -8.03 -20.73
CA GLU A 244 -19.12 -6.94 -21.05
C GLU A 244 -17.66 -7.28 -20.71
N VAL A 245 -17.42 -7.99 -19.60
CA VAL A 245 -16.06 -8.30 -19.12
C VAL A 245 -15.48 -9.58 -19.71
N PHE A 246 -16.32 -10.51 -20.18
CA PHE A 246 -15.87 -11.71 -20.89
C PHE A 246 -15.78 -11.51 -22.40
N ILE A 247 -14.99 -12.35 -23.06
CA ILE A 247 -15.17 -12.59 -24.50
C ILE A 247 -16.48 -13.37 -24.73
N PRO A 248 -17.12 -13.28 -25.91
CA PRO A 248 -18.39 -13.97 -26.16
C PRO A 248 -18.35 -15.48 -25.94
N GLN A 249 -17.20 -16.12 -26.15
CA GLN A 249 -16.96 -17.56 -25.93
C GLN A 249 -16.42 -17.88 -24.54
N GLY A 250 -16.61 -16.97 -23.58
CA GLY A 250 -16.12 -17.13 -22.22
C GLY A 250 -16.72 -18.34 -21.51
N THR A 251 -15.89 -19.05 -20.75
CA THR A 251 -16.32 -20.24 -20.02
C THR A 251 -16.21 -20.03 -18.52
N ILE A 252 -17.24 -20.44 -17.77
CA ILE A 252 -17.26 -20.36 -16.31
C ILE A 252 -17.47 -21.77 -15.74
N ILE A 253 -16.63 -22.17 -14.79
CA ILE A 253 -16.55 -23.56 -14.30
C ILE A 253 -16.76 -23.57 -12.78
N LYS A 254 -17.84 -24.21 -12.34
CA LYS A 254 -18.07 -24.52 -10.93
C LYS A 254 -17.42 -25.85 -10.60
N ASN A 255 -16.45 -25.87 -9.67
CA ASN A 255 -15.74 -27.09 -9.26
C ASN A 255 -15.96 -27.42 -7.78
N VAL A 256 -17.18 -27.29 -7.29
CA VAL A 256 -17.49 -27.48 -5.86
C VAL A 256 -18.07 -28.88 -5.63
N GLY A 257 -17.38 -29.70 -4.83
CA GLY A 257 -17.94 -30.92 -4.22
C GLY A 257 -18.24 -32.12 -5.15
N GLY A 258 -17.70 -32.18 -6.37
CA GLY A 258 -17.96 -33.29 -7.29
C GLY A 258 -17.48 -33.05 -8.73
N GLU A 259 -18.24 -33.56 -9.71
CA GLU A 259 -17.94 -33.35 -11.14
C GLU A 259 -18.03 -31.85 -11.51
N PRO A 260 -17.05 -31.31 -12.27
CA PRO A 260 -17.07 -29.92 -12.70
C PRO A 260 -18.31 -29.62 -13.55
N VAL A 261 -19.00 -28.52 -13.25
CA VAL A 261 -20.10 -28.01 -14.09
C VAL A 261 -19.60 -26.83 -14.90
N VAL A 262 -19.70 -26.94 -16.22
CA VAL A 262 -19.20 -25.94 -17.19
C VAL A 262 -20.38 -25.16 -17.76
N TYR A 263 -20.28 -23.83 -17.71
CA TYR A 263 -21.28 -22.90 -18.24
C TYR A 263 -20.67 -22.05 -19.36
N ASP A 264 -21.45 -21.78 -20.39
CA ASP A 264 -21.28 -20.55 -21.16
C ASP A 264 -21.84 -19.35 -20.37
N LEU A 265 -21.67 -18.14 -20.89
CA LEU A 265 -22.05 -16.92 -20.17
C LEU A 265 -23.57 -16.85 -19.88
N ASP A 266 -24.41 -17.25 -20.83
CA ASP A 266 -25.87 -17.15 -20.69
C ASP A 266 -26.39 -18.20 -19.71
N ALA A 267 -25.95 -19.45 -19.85
CA ALA A 267 -26.27 -20.52 -18.91
C ALA A 267 -25.77 -20.24 -17.48
N PHE A 268 -24.71 -19.41 -17.35
CA PHE A 268 -24.25 -18.94 -16.05
C PHE A 268 -25.14 -17.82 -15.48
N VAL A 269 -25.49 -16.82 -16.30
CA VAL A 269 -26.19 -15.60 -15.87
C VAL A 269 -27.67 -15.84 -15.56
N GLU A 270 -28.42 -16.49 -16.46
CA GLU A 270 -29.87 -16.63 -16.35
C GLU A 270 -30.38 -17.18 -14.99
N PRO A 271 -29.84 -18.29 -14.45
CA PRO A 271 -30.31 -18.81 -13.16
C PRO A 271 -29.94 -17.88 -11.99
N ARG A 272 -28.84 -17.13 -12.11
CA ARG A 272 -28.37 -16.20 -11.08
C ARG A 272 -29.21 -14.93 -11.05
N GLU A 273 -29.64 -14.45 -12.22
CA GLU A 273 -30.56 -13.32 -12.32
C GLU A 273 -31.84 -13.58 -11.57
N LYS A 274 -32.42 -14.77 -11.77
CA LYS A 274 -33.65 -15.16 -11.08
C LYS A 274 -33.48 -15.13 -9.56
N ILE A 275 -32.52 -15.86 -9.01
CA ILE A 275 -32.35 -15.96 -7.54
C ILE A 275 -31.97 -14.63 -6.88
N LEU A 276 -31.26 -13.76 -7.58
CA LEU A 276 -30.85 -12.44 -7.06
C LEU A 276 -31.96 -11.39 -7.13
N THR A 277 -33.07 -11.67 -7.84
CA THR A 277 -34.16 -10.71 -8.07
C THR A 277 -35.53 -11.17 -7.56
N ASP A 278 -35.73 -12.47 -7.34
CA ASP A 278 -37.01 -13.02 -6.86
C ASP A 278 -37.13 -13.11 -5.33
N GLY A 279 -36.08 -12.70 -4.61
CA GLY A 279 -36.02 -12.71 -3.15
C GLY A 279 -35.38 -13.97 -2.54
N THR A 280 -34.98 -14.95 -3.37
CA THR A 280 -34.27 -16.16 -2.90
C THR A 280 -32.92 -15.82 -2.28
N LEU A 281 -32.15 -14.93 -2.91
CA LEU A 281 -30.82 -14.52 -2.46
C LEU A 281 -30.78 -13.00 -2.32
N THR A 282 -30.68 -12.50 -1.08
CA THR A 282 -30.75 -11.06 -0.75
C THR A 282 -29.56 -10.59 0.08
N GLU A 283 -29.27 -9.29 0.05
CA GLU A 283 -28.07 -8.70 0.66
C GLU A 283 -26.78 -9.45 0.28
N PHE A 284 -26.76 -10.03 -0.91
CA PHE A 284 -25.65 -10.80 -1.41
C PHE A 284 -24.54 -9.87 -1.87
N SER A 285 -23.32 -10.19 -1.45
CA SER A 285 -22.10 -9.56 -1.91
C SER A 285 -21.00 -10.61 -2.00
N GLU A 286 -20.13 -10.44 -2.97
CA GLU A 286 -18.93 -11.24 -3.15
C GLU A 286 -17.74 -10.31 -3.41
N TRP A 287 -16.61 -10.58 -2.75
CA TRP A 287 -15.43 -9.73 -2.83
C TRP A 287 -14.16 -10.56 -2.85
N GLU A 288 -13.11 -9.94 -3.39
CA GLU A 288 -11.77 -10.52 -3.41
C GLU A 288 -11.06 -10.18 -2.09
N VAL A 289 -10.51 -11.20 -1.43
CA VAL A 289 -9.76 -11.08 -0.17
C VAL A 289 -8.27 -10.92 -0.47
N SER A 290 -7.75 -11.71 -1.41
CA SER A 290 -6.37 -11.63 -1.88
C SER A 290 -6.29 -12.07 -3.34
N GLU A 291 -5.24 -11.65 -4.04
CA GLU A 291 -5.03 -12.03 -5.43
C GLU A 291 -3.56 -12.11 -5.81
N ARG A 292 -3.25 -12.93 -6.81
CA ARG A 292 -1.99 -12.96 -7.53
C ARG A 292 -2.26 -12.95 -9.01
N THR A 293 -1.82 -11.90 -9.70
CA THR A 293 -1.95 -11.76 -11.16
C THR A 293 -0.61 -11.95 -11.85
N GLU A 294 -0.56 -12.85 -12.84
CA GLU A 294 0.58 -13.11 -13.70
C GLU A 294 0.22 -12.69 -15.13
N VAL A 295 0.94 -11.72 -15.69
CA VAL A 295 0.72 -11.23 -17.07
C VAL A 295 1.91 -11.61 -17.94
N PHE A 296 1.63 -12.23 -19.09
CA PHE A 296 2.61 -12.61 -20.11
C PHE A 296 2.14 -12.17 -21.49
N GLY A 297 2.70 -11.06 -21.99
CA GLY A 297 2.33 -10.50 -23.30
C GLY A 297 0.85 -10.12 -23.37
N THR A 298 0.08 -10.91 -24.13
CA THR A 298 -1.37 -10.71 -24.35
C THR A 298 -2.26 -11.70 -23.60
N VAL A 299 -1.68 -12.47 -22.68
CA VAL A 299 -2.41 -13.41 -21.80
C VAL A 299 -2.11 -13.08 -20.34
N ALA A 300 -3.07 -13.30 -19.45
CA ALA A 300 -2.85 -13.21 -18.02
C ALA A 300 -3.63 -14.28 -17.24
N HIS A 301 -3.15 -14.62 -16.06
CA HIS A 301 -3.85 -15.47 -15.10
C HIS A 301 -3.92 -14.77 -13.75
N ARG A 302 -5.06 -14.86 -13.09
CA ARG A 302 -5.25 -14.38 -11.71
C ARG A 302 -5.71 -15.53 -10.84
N PHE A 303 -5.09 -15.63 -9.67
CA PHE A 303 -5.47 -16.52 -8.59
C PHE A 303 -6.05 -15.66 -7.49
N SER A 304 -7.30 -15.89 -7.10
CA SER A 304 -8.01 -15.06 -6.13
C SER A 304 -8.51 -15.91 -4.97
N GLU A 305 -8.29 -15.45 -3.74
CA GLU A 305 -9.10 -15.88 -2.60
C GLU A 305 -10.27 -14.92 -2.46
N TYR A 306 -11.47 -15.45 -2.26
CA TYR A 306 -12.69 -14.63 -2.26
C TYR A 306 -13.56 -14.95 -1.05
N GLY A 307 -14.33 -13.96 -0.62
CA GLY A 307 -15.38 -14.08 0.39
C GLY A 307 -16.75 -13.75 -0.20
N LYS A 308 -17.80 -14.35 0.35
CA LYS A 308 -19.19 -14.06 0.02
C LYS A 308 -20.06 -14.10 1.25
N SER A 309 -21.11 -13.31 1.25
CA SER A 309 -22.13 -13.30 2.30
C SER A 309 -23.49 -12.90 1.73
N GLY A 310 -24.55 -13.26 2.43
CA GLY A 310 -25.92 -12.83 2.12
C GLY A 310 -26.95 -13.63 2.89
N PHE A 311 -28.22 -13.46 2.53
CA PHE A 311 -29.33 -14.28 3.00
C PHE A 311 -29.83 -15.18 1.88
N LEU A 312 -29.80 -16.49 2.09
CA LEU A 312 -30.39 -17.48 1.20
C LEU A 312 -31.68 -17.99 1.85
N ASP A 313 -32.81 -17.80 1.18
CA ASP A 313 -34.15 -18.15 1.71
C ASP A 313 -34.43 -17.56 3.10
N GLY A 314 -33.86 -16.37 3.38
CA GLY A 314 -33.97 -15.67 4.66
C GLY A 314 -32.96 -16.12 5.73
N GLU A 315 -32.12 -17.12 5.46
CA GLU A 315 -31.06 -17.57 6.37
C GLU A 315 -29.71 -16.92 6.02
N TRP A 316 -29.06 -16.33 7.01
CA TRP A 316 -27.73 -15.73 6.85
C TRP A 316 -26.68 -16.79 6.56
N PHE A 317 -25.81 -16.54 5.59
CA PHE A 317 -24.63 -17.35 5.33
C PHE A 317 -23.41 -16.49 5.02
N GLU A 318 -22.25 -17.06 5.32
CA GLU A 318 -20.94 -16.59 4.87
C GLU A 318 -20.21 -17.77 4.24
N GLY A 319 -19.40 -17.49 3.23
CA GLY A 319 -18.56 -18.50 2.59
C GLY A 319 -17.29 -17.88 2.03
N SER A 320 -16.33 -18.74 1.74
CA SER A 320 -15.10 -18.34 1.07
C SER A 320 -14.68 -19.40 0.06
N GLY A 321 -13.72 -19.07 -0.78
CA GLY A 321 -13.24 -19.99 -1.78
C GLY A 321 -12.06 -19.45 -2.56
N ARG A 322 -11.69 -20.18 -3.60
CA ARG A 322 -10.64 -19.80 -4.53
C ARG A 322 -11.16 -19.74 -5.95
N LYS A 323 -10.66 -18.78 -6.71
CA LYS A 323 -10.95 -18.56 -8.13
C LYS A 323 -9.67 -18.52 -8.93
N THR A 324 -9.68 -19.11 -10.11
CA THR A 324 -8.68 -18.87 -11.15
C THR A 324 -9.36 -18.21 -12.33
N THR A 325 -8.78 -17.12 -12.83
CA THR A 325 -9.32 -16.38 -13.96
C THR A 325 -8.24 -16.22 -15.01
N GLN A 326 -8.54 -16.60 -16.25
CA GLN A 326 -7.70 -16.34 -17.40
C GLN A 326 -8.23 -15.12 -18.15
N PHE A 327 -7.30 -14.29 -18.62
CA PHE A 327 -7.58 -13.11 -19.42
C PHE A 327 -6.81 -13.14 -20.73
N VAL A 328 -7.39 -12.53 -21.75
CA VAL A 328 -6.79 -12.33 -23.06
C VAL A 328 -6.95 -10.89 -23.49
N ARG A 329 -5.92 -10.34 -24.13
CA ARG A 329 -5.95 -9.00 -24.71
C ARG A 329 -6.60 -9.05 -26.09
N THR A 330 -7.71 -8.34 -26.25
CA THR A 330 -8.43 -8.18 -27.54
C THR A 330 -8.12 -6.79 -28.14
N PRO A 331 -8.50 -6.51 -29.40
CA PRO A 331 -8.43 -5.16 -29.96
C PRO A 331 -9.22 -4.12 -29.15
N ALA A 332 -10.25 -4.55 -28.40
CA ALA A 332 -11.09 -3.69 -27.55
C ALA A 332 -10.65 -3.67 -26.07
N GLY A 333 -9.43 -4.14 -25.77
CA GLY A 333 -8.88 -4.23 -24.41
C GLY A 333 -8.87 -5.66 -23.85
N TRP A 334 -8.46 -5.79 -22.59
CA TRP A 334 -8.46 -7.07 -21.88
C TRP A 334 -9.88 -7.58 -21.64
N ARG A 335 -10.05 -8.89 -21.70
CA ARG A 335 -11.30 -9.60 -21.40
C ARG A 335 -11.00 -10.90 -20.67
N MET A 336 -11.95 -11.36 -19.87
CA MET A 336 -11.93 -12.70 -19.28
C MET A 336 -12.21 -13.74 -20.37
N SER A 337 -11.41 -14.80 -20.43
CA SER A 337 -11.63 -15.95 -21.32
C SER A 337 -12.17 -17.16 -20.58
N ALA A 338 -11.71 -17.39 -19.35
CA ALA A 338 -12.18 -18.49 -18.52
C ALA A 338 -12.11 -18.15 -17.04
N MET A 339 -13.03 -18.70 -16.25
CA MET A 339 -12.98 -18.65 -14.79
C MET A 339 -13.37 -20.00 -14.20
N ALA A 340 -12.63 -20.47 -13.20
CA ALA A 340 -13.00 -21.64 -12.41
C ALA A 340 -12.99 -21.30 -10.92
N TRP A 341 -13.88 -21.89 -10.14
CA TRP A 341 -13.86 -21.69 -8.69
C TRP A 341 -14.19 -22.95 -7.89
N ASP A 342 -13.70 -22.95 -6.66
CA ASP A 342 -13.97 -23.94 -5.63
C ASP A 342 -14.28 -23.24 -4.31
N ASP A 343 -15.22 -23.79 -3.53
CA ASP A 343 -15.69 -23.25 -2.25
C ASP A 343 -15.02 -24.05 -1.13
N VAL A 344 -14.62 -23.38 -0.05
CA VAL A 344 -13.96 -24.01 1.11
C VAL A 344 -14.94 -24.25 2.24
#